data_AF-A0A7X4EH08-F1
#
_entry.id   AF-A0A7X4EH08-F1
#
_cell.length_a   1.000
_cell.length_b   1.000
_cell.length_c   1.000
_cell.angle_alpha   90.00
_cell.angle_beta   90.00
_cell.angle_gamma   90.00
#
_symmetry.space_group_name_H-M   'P 1'
#
loop_
_entity.id
_entity.type
_entity.pdbx_description
1 polymer ?
#
loop_
_entity_poly.entity_id
_entity_poly.type
_entity_poly.pdbx_seq_one_letter_code
_entity_poly.pdbx_strand_id
1 'polypeptide(L)'
;MTGVPAREVTVFTRLFSTMIGAGLPIVPSLNILARQTKNRAFRKVIQELLYDVQSGDTLAGAMRRHPRVFSELSVNMVAAGEAAGALDTILQRLSDVLEKTHSLARKVRAALIYPAMIIAVTVPAVAILLVFVIPTFETMFASAGVPLPVPTRVVIGASGLIQGYWWVTVLFLLAALAAAVRVRGTERGRLLTDRVTLGIPILGDLLRKAAVARFTRTLGTLVASGVSILEGLEVTANTAGNRVIRDAVMKSRASIAGGATIAGPLEESGAFTPMVVRMVEVGEQTGGLDDMLTRVADFYDQEVDAALEVLVAAVEPVMIVVLGIVVGGIIVAMYLPIFDMMKLVG
;
A
#
# COMPACT_ATOMS: atom_id res chain seq x y z
N MET A 1 7.18 11.15 -12.10
CA MET A 1 6.59 9.93 -12.71
C MET A 1 7.18 9.75 -14.10
N THR A 2 8.14 8.85 -14.30
CA THR A 2 8.32 8.24 -15.63
C THR A 2 7.29 7.13 -15.76
N GLY A 3 6.60 7.06 -16.89
CA GLY A 3 5.48 6.15 -17.15
C GLY A 3 5.86 4.69 -17.36
N VAL A 4 6.90 4.18 -16.68
CA VAL A 4 7.26 2.75 -16.73
C VAL A 4 6.56 2.04 -15.56
N PRO A 5 5.62 1.12 -15.83
CA PRO A 5 4.99 0.34 -14.78
C PRO A 5 6.03 -0.50 -14.06
N ALA A 6 6.02 -0.49 -12.74
CA ALA A 6 7.00 -1.22 -11.94
C ALA A 6 6.94 -2.77 -12.14
N ARG A 7 5.80 -3.29 -12.64
CA ARG A 7 5.70 -4.68 -13.14
C ARG A 7 6.66 -4.95 -14.30
N GLU A 8 6.85 -4.00 -15.21
CA GLU A 8 7.77 -4.19 -16.33
C GLU A 8 9.22 -4.26 -15.87
N VAL A 9 9.60 -3.40 -14.91
CA VAL A 9 10.94 -3.45 -14.28
C VAL A 9 11.16 -4.81 -13.62
N THR A 10 10.16 -5.32 -12.89
CA THR A 10 10.22 -6.64 -12.25
C THR A 10 10.43 -7.77 -13.27
N VAL A 11 9.67 -7.77 -14.37
CA VAL A 11 9.80 -8.78 -15.43
C VAL A 11 11.15 -8.67 -16.13
N PHE A 12 11.61 -7.46 -16.42
CA PHE A 12 12.93 -7.21 -16.96
C PHE A 12 14.02 -7.78 -16.05
N THR A 13 13.98 -7.46 -14.76
CA THR A 13 14.99 -7.95 -13.80
C THR A 13 14.97 -9.46 -13.67
N ARG A 14 13.79 -10.10 -13.66
CA ARG A 14 13.69 -11.57 -13.63
C ARG A 14 14.29 -12.21 -14.88
N LEU A 15 13.91 -11.75 -16.07
CA LEU A 15 14.45 -12.29 -17.33
C LEU A 15 15.95 -12.02 -17.47
N PHE A 16 16.40 -10.84 -17.05
CA PHE A 16 17.81 -10.48 -17.03
C PHE A 16 18.59 -11.40 -16.09
N SER A 17 18.11 -11.60 -14.85
CA SER A 17 18.68 -12.57 -13.91
C SER A 17 18.76 -13.98 -14.50
N THR A 18 17.70 -14.47 -15.14
CA THR A 18 17.69 -15.79 -15.77
C THR A 18 18.76 -15.93 -16.86
N MET A 19 18.93 -14.90 -17.71
CA MET A 19 19.95 -14.94 -18.76
C MET A 19 21.37 -14.86 -18.21
N ILE A 20 21.63 -13.98 -17.24
CA ILE A 20 22.95 -13.87 -16.60
C ILE A 20 23.30 -15.16 -15.85
N GLY A 21 22.34 -15.74 -15.12
CA GLY A 21 22.50 -17.04 -14.46
C GLY A 21 22.72 -18.21 -15.43
N ALA A 22 22.26 -18.10 -16.67
CA ALA A 22 22.56 -19.05 -17.75
C ALA A 22 23.91 -18.78 -18.44
N GLY A 23 24.68 -17.80 -17.97
CA GLY A 23 26.00 -17.47 -18.52
C GLY A 23 25.99 -16.58 -19.76
N LEU A 24 24.84 -15.97 -20.12
CA LEU A 24 24.83 -15.01 -21.23
C LEU A 24 25.53 -13.70 -20.81
N PRO A 25 26.36 -13.10 -21.68
CA PRO A 25 26.97 -11.81 -21.37
C PRO A 25 25.93 -10.68 -21.29
N ILE A 26 26.21 -9.66 -20.47
CA ILE A 26 25.31 -8.53 -20.16
C ILE A 26 24.80 -7.83 -21.42
N VAL A 27 25.69 -7.48 -22.35
CA VAL A 27 25.36 -6.71 -23.56
C VAL A 27 24.36 -7.47 -24.47
N PRO A 28 24.60 -8.73 -24.85
CA PRO A 28 23.60 -9.58 -25.51
C PRO A 28 22.26 -9.65 -24.78
N SER A 29 22.27 -9.86 -23.46
CA SER A 29 21.04 -9.94 -22.66
C SER A 29 20.23 -8.63 -22.68
N LEU A 30 20.90 -7.47 -22.53
CA LEU A 30 20.26 -6.16 -22.62
C LEU A 30 19.67 -5.91 -24.02
N ASN A 31 20.36 -6.31 -25.08
CA ASN A 31 19.85 -6.18 -26.46
C ASN A 31 18.61 -7.06 -26.69
N ILE A 32 18.58 -8.30 -26.19
CA ILE A 32 17.40 -9.18 -26.26
C ILE A 32 16.22 -8.52 -25.53
N LEU A 33 16.44 -8.01 -24.32
CA LEU A 33 15.38 -7.38 -23.51
C LEU A 33 14.88 -6.09 -24.14
N ALA A 34 15.75 -5.28 -24.74
CA ALA A 34 15.36 -4.08 -25.46
C ALA A 34 14.40 -4.42 -26.63
N ARG A 35 14.68 -5.49 -27.37
CA ARG A 35 13.85 -5.95 -28.49
C ARG A 35 12.50 -6.52 -28.04
N GLN A 36 12.48 -7.26 -26.93
CA GLN A 36 11.26 -7.88 -26.40
C GLN A 36 10.35 -6.91 -25.62
N THR A 37 10.91 -5.83 -25.09
CA THR A 37 10.14 -4.85 -24.29
C THR A 37 9.12 -4.13 -25.15
N LYS A 38 7.83 -4.28 -24.83
CA LYS A 38 6.73 -3.66 -25.60
C LYS A 38 6.57 -2.16 -25.32
N ASN A 39 6.87 -1.72 -24.11
CA ASN A 39 6.76 -0.32 -23.71
C ASN A 39 7.88 0.51 -24.32
N ARG A 40 7.51 1.51 -25.12
CA ARG A 40 8.47 2.37 -25.82
C ARG A 40 9.34 3.18 -24.86
N ALA A 41 8.79 3.65 -23.75
CA ALA A 41 9.55 4.42 -22.76
C ALA A 41 10.59 3.54 -22.07
N PHE A 42 10.21 2.31 -21.69
CA PHE A 42 11.14 1.40 -21.03
C PHE A 42 12.19 0.85 -22.00
N ARG A 43 11.79 0.55 -23.25
CA ARG A 43 12.73 0.17 -24.31
C ARG A 43 13.84 1.20 -24.50
N LYS A 44 13.51 2.49 -24.50
CA LYS A 44 14.48 3.58 -24.62
C LYS A 44 15.50 3.54 -23.47
N VAL A 45 15.03 3.35 -22.25
CA VAL A 45 15.89 3.23 -21.05
C VAL A 45 16.82 2.01 -21.15
N ILE A 46 16.32 0.85 -21.63
CA ILE A 46 17.16 -0.34 -21.82
C ILE A 46 18.21 -0.12 -22.92
N GLN A 47 17.87 0.62 -23.97
CA GLN A 47 18.82 0.98 -25.04
C GLN A 47 19.90 1.96 -24.55
N GLU A 48 19.55 2.92 -23.71
CA GLU A 48 20.51 3.84 -23.06
C GLU A 48 21.45 3.05 -22.13
N LEU A 49 20.90 2.13 -21.32
CA LEU A 49 21.68 1.18 -20.52
C LEU A 49 22.65 0.33 -21.36
N LEU A 50 22.15 -0.23 -22.46
CA LEU A 50 22.97 -1.02 -23.39
C LEU A 50 24.14 -0.20 -23.93
N TYR A 51 23.88 1.04 -24.35
CA TYR A 51 24.90 1.94 -24.88
C TYR A 51 25.95 2.30 -23.82
N ASP A 52 25.52 2.63 -22.60
CA ASP A 52 26.43 2.99 -21.51
C ASP A 52 27.34 1.82 -21.12
N VAL A 53 26.78 0.61 -20.99
CA VAL A 53 27.56 -0.60 -20.69
C VAL A 53 28.49 -0.96 -21.86
N GLN A 54 28.06 -0.82 -23.11
CA GLN A 54 28.92 -1.00 -24.28
C GLN A 54 30.07 0.01 -24.34
N SER A 55 29.85 1.22 -23.82
CA SER A 55 30.85 2.28 -23.74
C SER A 55 31.82 2.12 -22.56
N GLY A 56 31.65 1.08 -21.74
CA GLY A 56 32.53 0.74 -20.62
C GLY A 56 32.07 1.25 -19.26
N ASP A 57 30.87 1.81 -19.12
CA ASP A 57 30.29 2.11 -17.81
C ASP A 57 29.87 0.82 -17.09
N THR A 58 29.84 0.84 -15.76
CA THR A 58 29.31 -0.30 -14.99
C THR A 58 27.79 -0.37 -15.16
N LEU A 59 27.21 -1.56 -15.01
CA LEU A 59 25.76 -1.74 -15.07
C LEU A 59 25.08 -0.90 -13.98
N ALA A 60 25.63 -0.88 -12.77
CA ALA A 60 25.13 -0.02 -11.70
C ALA A 60 25.24 1.47 -12.05
N GLY A 61 26.35 1.90 -12.66
CA GLY A 61 26.55 3.28 -13.13
C GLY A 61 25.48 3.70 -14.14
N ALA A 62 25.26 2.87 -15.15
CA ALA A 62 24.23 3.06 -16.16
C ALA A 62 22.81 3.07 -15.54
N MET A 63 22.49 2.16 -14.62
CA MET A 63 21.19 2.16 -13.92
C MET A 63 20.97 3.43 -13.09
N ARG A 64 22.03 3.98 -12.48
CA ARG A 64 21.99 5.16 -11.61
C ARG A 64 21.59 6.43 -12.38
N ARG A 65 21.81 6.49 -13.71
CA ARG A 65 21.33 7.58 -14.58
C ARG A 65 19.82 7.57 -14.80
N HIS A 66 19.14 6.49 -14.45
CA HIS A 66 17.69 6.34 -14.57
C HIS A 66 16.99 6.14 -13.20
N PRO A 67 17.12 7.09 -12.24
CA PRO A 67 16.62 6.93 -10.86
C PRO A 67 15.09 6.88 -10.77
N ARG A 68 14.38 7.21 -11.85
CA ARG A 68 12.92 7.10 -11.93
C ARG A 68 12.44 5.71 -12.36
N VAL A 69 13.34 4.84 -12.84
CA VAL A 69 13.05 3.47 -13.28
C VAL A 69 13.70 2.46 -12.34
N PHE A 70 14.99 2.65 -12.03
CA PHE A 70 15.71 1.80 -11.09
C PHE A 70 15.79 2.49 -9.74
N SER A 71 15.34 1.78 -8.72
CA SER A 71 15.42 2.24 -7.33
C SER A 71 16.86 2.22 -6.83
N GLU A 72 17.18 3.01 -5.80
CA GLU A 72 18.49 2.96 -5.12
C GLU A 72 18.84 1.54 -4.65
N LEU A 73 17.83 0.80 -4.19
CA LEU A 73 17.95 -0.63 -3.86
C LEU A 73 18.49 -1.45 -5.04
N SER A 74 17.90 -1.29 -6.23
CA SER A 74 18.33 -2.01 -7.43
C SER A 74 19.76 -1.64 -7.83
N VAL A 75 20.09 -0.36 -7.78
CA VAL A 75 21.41 0.15 -8.15
C VAL A 75 22.49 -0.35 -7.18
N ASN A 76 22.25 -0.26 -5.88
CA ASN A 76 23.25 -0.63 -4.86
C ASN A 76 23.44 -2.15 -4.79
N MET A 77 22.37 -2.95 -4.98
CA MET A 77 22.51 -4.40 -5.11
C MET A 77 23.38 -4.75 -6.31
N VAL A 78 23.07 -4.22 -7.49
CA VAL A 78 23.87 -4.48 -8.71
C VAL A 78 25.31 -4.03 -8.53
N ALA A 79 25.56 -2.86 -7.91
CA ALA A 79 26.91 -2.39 -7.63
C ALA A 79 27.71 -3.36 -6.75
N ALA A 80 27.09 -3.88 -5.69
CA ALA A 80 27.70 -4.89 -4.83
C ALA A 80 27.98 -6.19 -5.59
N GLY A 81 27.06 -6.62 -6.45
CA GLY A 81 27.23 -7.80 -7.31
C GLY A 81 28.33 -7.66 -8.35
N GLU A 82 28.47 -6.48 -8.95
CA GLU A 82 29.57 -6.17 -9.88
C GLU A 82 30.92 -6.15 -9.16
N ALA A 83 30.99 -5.50 -7.99
CA ALA A 83 32.22 -5.43 -7.20
C ALA A 83 32.67 -6.81 -6.67
N ALA A 84 31.71 -7.68 -6.30
CA ALA A 84 31.97 -9.03 -5.80
C ALA A 84 32.08 -10.09 -6.91
N GLY A 85 31.83 -9.75 -8.18
CA GLY A 85 31.80 -10.71 -9.29
C GLY A 85 30.67 -11.75 -9.20
N ALA A 86 29.62 -11.48 -8.42
CA ALA A 86 28.50 -12.39 -8.11
C ALA A 86 27.16 -11.86 -8.66
N LEU A 87 27.21 -11.25 -9.85
CA LEU A 87 26.07 -10.55 -10.45
C LEU A 87 24.87 -11.47 -10.71
N ASP A 88 25.11 -12.73 -11.05
CA ASP A 88 24.11 -13.79 -11.21
C ASP A 88 23.26 -13.97 -9.94
N THR A 89 23.93 -14.16 -8.80
CA THR A 89 23.30 -14.36 -7.48
C THR A 89 22.56 -13.10 -7.03
N ILE A 90 23.18 -11.94 -7.25
CA ILE A 90 22.60 -10.65 -6.87
C ILE A 90 21.36 -10.29 -7.70
N LEU A 91 21.40 -10.53 -9.01
CA LEU A 91 20.23 -10.29 -9.86
C LEU A 91 19.09 -11.24 -9.50
N GLN A 92 19.39 -12.47 -9.11
CA GLN A 92 18.37 -13.41 -8.62
C GLN A 92 17.70 -12.87 -7.36
N ARG A 93 18.49 -12.49 -6.36
CA ARG A 93 17.98 -11.88 -5.12
C ARG A 93 17.20 -10.60 -5.36
N LEU A 94 17.69 -9.73 -6.24
CA LEU A 94 17.00 -8.50 -6.61
C LEU A 94 15.64 -8.81 -7.27
N SER A 95 15.60 -9.80 -8.17
CA SER A 95 14.35 -10.21 -8.82
C SER A 95 13.34 -10.76 -7.81
N ASP A 96 13.79 -11.54 -6.82
CA ASP A 96 12.95 -12.08 -5.75
C ASP A 96 12.38 -10.95 -4.87
N VAL A 97 13.20 -9.97 -4.48
CA VAL A 97 12.76 -8.81 -3.69
C VAL A 97 11.74 -7.97 -4.45
N LEU A 98 11.98 -7.69 -5.74
CA LEU A 98 11.05 -6.92 -6.57
C LEU A 98 9.72 -7.67 -6.74
N GLU A 99 9.75 -8.98 -7.02
CA GLU A 99 8.53 -9.78 -7.16
C GLU A 99 7.71 -9.84 -5.88
N LYS A 100 8.36 -10.10 -4.74
CA LYS A 100 7.69 -10.13 -3.43
C LYS A 100 7.08 -8.78 -3.10
N THR A 101 7.84 -7.69 -3.25
CA THR A 101 7.34 -6.32 -3.01
C THR A 101 6.15 -5.98 -3.91
N HIS A 102 6.21 -6.36 -5.19
CA HIS A 102 5.11 -6.16 -6.13
C HIS A 102 3.90 -7.01 -5.82
N SER A 103 4.10 -8.26 -5.44
CA SER A 103 3.02 -9.17 -5.06
C SER A 103 2.29 -8.67 -3.82
N LEU A 104 3.01 -8.18 -2.81
CA LEU A 104 2.44 -7.61 -1.59
C LEU A 104 1.58 -6.38 -1.92
N ALA A 105 2.13 -5.45 -2.69
CA ALA A 105 1.39 -4.26 -3.14
C ALA A 105 0.15 -4.62 -3.96
N ARG A 106 0.23 -5.66 -4.81
CA ARG A 106 -0.88 -6.15 -5.61
C ARG A 106 -1.96 -6.80 -4.73
N LYS A 107 -1.57 -7.63 -3.75
CA LYS A 107 -2.51 -8.26 -2.80
C LYS A 107 -3.27 -7.20 -2.01
N VAL A 108 -2.57 -6.21 -1.46
CA VAL A 108 -3.18 -5.07 -0.76
C VAL A 108 -4.15 -4.32 -1.67
N ARG A 109 -3.76 -4.02 -2.92
CA ARG A 109 -4.66 -3.36 -3.87
C ARG A 109 -5.87 -4.21 -4.24
N ALA A 110 -5.69 -5.51 -4.44
CA ALA A 110 -6.76 -6.44 -4.79
C ALA A 110 -7.79 -6.55 -3.66
N ALA A 111 -7.34 -6.60 -2.41
CA ALA A 111 -8.21 -6.62 -1.23
C ALA A 111 -9.10 -5.36 -1.12
N LEU A 112 -8.66 -4.21 -1.66
CA LEU A 112 -9.44 -2.98 -1.68
C LEU A 112 -10.47 -2.89 -2.82
N ILE A 113 -10.38 -3.76 -3.84
CA ILE A 113 -11.33 -3.75 -4.97
C ILE A 113 -12.72 -4.17 -4.51
N TYR A 114 -12.81 -5.21 -3.67
CA TYR A 114 -14.10 -5.73 -3.20
C TYR A 114 -14.90 -4.68 -2.40
N PRO A 115 -14.34 -4.01 -1.37
CA PRO A 115 -15.02 -2.90 -0.70
C PRO A 115 -15.41 -1.77 -1.65
N ALA A 116 -14.53 -1.39 -2.59
CA ALA A 116 -14.80 -0.33 -3.54
C ALA A 116 -15.99 -0.66 -4.48
N MET A 117 -16.10 -1.91 -4.94
CA MET A 117 -17.20 -2.37 -5.77
C MET A 117 -18.54 -2.31 -5.04
N ILE A 118 -18.60 -2.77 -3.78
CA ILE A 118 -19.84 -2.70 -3.00
C ILE A 118 -20.24 -1.24 -2.78
N ILE A 119 -19.32 -0.38 -2.36
CA ILE A 119 -19.59 1.05 -2.19
C ILE A 119 -20.09 1.67 -3.49
N ALA A 120 -19.48 1.31 -4.63
CA ALA A 120 -19.88 1.81 -5.95
C ALA A 120 -21.30 1.38 -6.36
N VAL A 121 -21.83 0.27 -5.85
CA VAL A 121 -23.21 -0.17 -6.12
C VAL A 121 -24.18 0.37 -5.07
N THR A 122 -23.81 0.28 -3.79
CA THR A 122 -24.65 0.68 -2.66
C THR A 122 -24.90 2.18 -2.61
N VAL A 123 -23.88 3.01 -2.82
CA VAL A 123 -24.03 4.47 -2.72
C VAL A 123 -25.01 5.01 -3.75
N PRO A 124 -24.93 4.67 -5.06
CA PRO A 124 -25.95 5.06 -6.02
C PRO A 124 -27.34 4.51 -5.72
N ALA A 125 -27.45 3.25 -5.27
CA ALA A 125 -28.73 2.65 -4.93
C ALA A 125 -29.44 3.40 -3.79
N VAL A 126 -28.71 3.71 -2.71
CA VAL A 126 -29.21 4.52 -1.60
C VAL A 126 -29.54 5.94 -2.07
N ALA A 127 -28.69 6.54 -2.90
CA ALA A 127 -28.93 7.89 -3.44
C ALA A 127 -30.23 7.95 -4.27
N ILE A 128 -30.49 6.97 -5.15
CA ILE A 128 -31.74 6.90 -5.93
C ILE A 128 -32.96 6.82 -5.00
N LEU A 129 -32.87 5.98 -3.97
CA LEU A 129 -33.95 5.81 -3.00
C LEU A 129 -34.23 7.12 -2.25
N LEU A 130 -33.18 7.80 -1.80
CA LEU A 130 -33.31 9.07 -1.10
C LEU A 130 -33.83 10.19 -2.01
N VAL A 131 -33.33 10.30 -3.24
CA VAL A 131 -33.64 11.40 -4.18
C VAL A 131 -35.00 11.25 -4.84
N PHE A 132 -35.39 10.04 -5.23
CA PHE A 132 -36.63 9.82 -6.01
C PHE A 132 -37.74 9.19 -5.19
N VAL A 133 -37.43 8.13 -4.43
CA VAL A 133 -38.48 7.34 -3.77
C VAL A 133 -39.05 8.09 -2.57
N ILE A 134 -38.19 8.60 -1.68
CA ILE A 134 -38.66 9.28 -0.46
C ILE A 134 -39.54 10.52 -0.74
N PRO A 135 -39.18 11.45 -1.65
CA PRO A 135 -40.03 12.62 -1.94
C PRO A 135 -41.37 12.25 -2.57
N THR A 136 -41.40 11.18 -3.37
CA THR A 136 -42.65 10.66 -3.95
C THR A 136 -43.61 10.21 -2.83
N PHE A 137 -43.09 9.55 -1.79
CA PHE A 137 -43.91 9.17 -0.63
C PHE A 137 -44.30 10.37 0.23
N GLU A 138 -43.39 11.33 0.44
CA GLU A 138 -43.70 12.57 1.17
C GLU A 138 -44.88 13.32 0.54
N THR A 139 -44.87 13.50 -0.79
CA THR A 139 -45.96 14.16 -1.52
C THR A 139 -47.28 13.39 -1.44
N MET A 140 -47.25 12.05 -1.54
CA MET A 140 -48.44 11.22 -1.31
C MET A 140 -49.03 11.42 0.09
N PHE A 141 -48.21 11.35 1.14
CA PHE A 141 -48.71 11.49 2.51
C PHE A 141 -49.16 12.91 2.86
N ALA A 142 -48.48 13.93 2.33
CA ALA A 142 -48.91 15.32 2.48
C ALA A 142 -50.30 15.55 1.88
N SER A 143 -50.61 14.90 0.75
CA SER A 143 -51.94 14.98 0.12
C SER A 143 -53.04 14.28 0.91
N ALA A 144 -52.70 13.31 1.75
CA ALA A 144 -53.64 12.59 2.62
C ALA A 144 -53.97 13.34 3.93
N GLY A 145 -53.28 14.46 4.23
CA GLY A 145 -53.53 15.27 5.44
C GLY A 145 -53.16 14.61 6.77
N VAL A 146 -52.41 13.50 6.74
CA VAL A 146 -52.00 12.75 7.93
C VAL A 146 -50.60 13.21 8.38
N PRO A 147 -50.40 13.56 9.66
CA PRO A 147 -49.08 13.93 10.17
C PRO A 147 -48.12 12.74 10.09
N LEU A 148 -46.96 12.96 9.48
CA LEU A 148 -45.94 11.92 9.30
C LEU A 148 -45.41 11.40 10.65
N PRO A 149 -45.30 10.08 10.84
CA PRO A 149 -44.61 9.47 11.98
C PRO A 149 -43.18 10.01 12.15
N VAL A 150 -42.69 10.01 13.40
CA VAL A 150 -41.36 10.53 13.74
C VAL A 150 -40.22 9.87 12.95
N PRO A 151 -40.17 8.52 12.77
CA PRO A 151 -39.12 7.88 11.96
C PRO A 151 -39.11 8.38 10.51
N THR A 152 -40.30 8.57 9.92
CA THR A 152 -40.46 9.08 8.56
C THR A 152 -39.98 10.53 8.43
N ARG A 153 -40.27 11.39 9.41
CA ARG A 153 -39.76 12.77 9.45
C ARG A 153 -38.24 12.87 9.57
N VAL A 154 -37.61 11.99 10.37
CA VAL A 154 -36.14 11.95 10.50
C VAL A 154 -35.50 11.55 9.16
N VAL A 155 -36.04 10.53 8.51
CA VAL A 155 -35.53 10.03 7.22
C VAL A 155 -35.75 11.05 6.09
N ILE A 156 -36.91 11.71 6.04
CA ILE A 156 -37.17 12.81 5.09
C ILE A 156 -36.25 14.00 5.36
N GLY A 157 -36.06 14.40 6.62
CA GLY A 157 -35.15 15.49 6.99
C GLY A 157 -33.69 15.18 6.63
N ALA A 158 -33.24 13.95 6.87
CA ALA A 158 -31.92 13.49 6.43
C ALA A 158 -31.80 13.47 4.90
N SER A 159 -32.85 13.04 4.19
CA SER A 159 -32.91 13.08 2.73
C SER A 159 -32.84 14.52 2.21
N GLY A 160 -33.57 15.47 2.81
CA GLY A 160 -33.53 16.89 2.45
C GLY A 160 -32.16 17.54 2.71
N LEU A 161 -31.46 17.16 3.78
CA LEU A 161 -30.06 17.57 4.01
C LEU A 161 -29.13 17.01 2.94
N ILE A 162 -29.26 15.73 2.59
CA ILE A 162 -28.44 15.10 1.57
C ILE A 162 -28.73 15.70 0.20
N GLN A 163 -30.00 15.88 -0.18
CA GLN A 163 -30.39 16.48 -1.46
C GLN A 163 -30.08 17.98 -1.56
N GLY A 164 -30.19 18.73 -0.46
CA GLY A 164 -29.92 20.16 -0.43
C GLY A 164 -28.42 20.50 -0.36
N TYR A 165 -27.62 19.62 0.26
CA TYR A 165 -26.20 19.85 0.53
C TYR A 165 -25.28 18.77 -0.05
N TRP A 166 -25.73 17.91 -0.97
CA TRP A 166 -24.85 16.89 -1.58
C TRP A 166 -23.60 17.53 -2.21
N TRP A 167 -23.75 18.70 -2.83
CA TRP A 167 -22.66 19.47 -3.41
C TRP A 167 -21.71 20.01 -2.34
N VAL A 168 -22.22 20.38 -1.15
CA VAL A 168 -21.38 20.76 0.01
C VAL A 168 -20.65 19.53 0.56
N THR A 169 -21.29 18.37 0.64
CA THR A 169 -20.65 17.12 1.07
C THR A 169 -19.55 16.68 0.10
N VAL A 170 -19.80 16.77 -1.21
CA VAL A 170 -18.82 16.48 -2.26
C VAL A 170 -17.69 17.51 -2.23
N LEU A 171 -18.01 18.80 -2.09
CA LEU A 171 -17.00 19.87 -1.98
C LEU A 171 -16.16 19.72 -0.70
N PHE A 172 -16.77 19.33 0.42
CA PHE A 172 -16.09 19.03 1.67
C PHE A 172 -15.18 17.81 1.52
N LEU A 173 -15.63 16.73 0.89
CA LEU A 173 -14.80 15.56 0.61
C LEU A 173 -13.62 15.90 -0.32
N LEU A 174 -13.85 16.68 -1.37
CA LEU A 174 -12.80 17.14 -2.28
C LEU A 174 -11.83 18.09 -1.59
N ALA A 175 -12.31 19.01 -0.75
CA ALA A 175 -11.49 19.91 0.05
C ALA A 175 -10.69 19.15 1.12
N ALA A 176 -11.29 18.17 1.79
CA ALA A 176 -10.63 17.30 2.75
C ALA A 176 -9.58 16.42 2.06
N LEU A 177 -9.86 15.90 0.86
CA LEU A 177 -8.90 15.16 0.07
C LEU A 177 -7.74 16.06 -0.40
N ALA A 178 -8.03 17.25 -0.91
CA ALA A 178 -7.02 18.22 -1.33
C ALA A 178 -6.16 18.69 -0.14
N ALA A 179 -6.79 18.93 1.02
CA ALA A 179 -6.10 19.26 2.26
C ALA A 179 -5.24 18.08 2.73
N ALA A 180 -5.75 16.84 2.71
CA ALA A 180 -4.98 15.65 3.07
C ALA A 180 -3.78 15.44 2.15
N VAL A 181 -3.94 15.65 0.84
CA VAL A 181 -2.84 15.60 -0.15
C VAL A 181 -1.82 16.70 0.13
N ARG A 182 -2.26 17.92 0.41
CA ARG A 182 -1.39 19.07 0.67
C ARG A 182 -0.64 18.95 2.00
N VAL A 183 -1.32 18.47 3.04
CA VAL A 183 -0.73 18.17 4.36
C VAL A 183 0.29 17.03 4.23
N ARG A 184 0.00 15.96 3.49
CA ARG A 184 0.96 14.89 3.17
C ARG A 184 2.18 15.36 2.37
N GLY A 185 2.07 16.48 1.65
CA GLY A 185 3.20 17.12 0.98
C GLY A 185 4.23 17.73 1.93
N THR A 186 3.85 18.02 3.19
CA THR A 186 4.76 18.54 4.22
C THR A 186 5.36 17.41 5.06
N GLU A 187 6.59 17.59 5.55
CA GLU A 187 7.26 16.57 6.37
C GLU A 187 6.49 16.24 7.66
N ARG A 188 6.02 17.27 8.37
CA ARG A 188 5.22 17.12 9.60
C ARG A 188 3.87 16.48 9.33
N GLY A 189 3.20 16.88 8.24
CA GLY A 189 1.91 16.32 7.87
C GLY A 189 2.02 14.85 7.47
N ARG A 190 3.07 14.44 6.74
CA ARG A 190 3.31 13.03 6.42
C ARG A 190 3.51 12.19 7.67
N LEU A 191 4.32 12.66 8.63
CA LEU A 191 4.54 11.96 9.89
C LEU A 191 3.25 11.84 10.71
N LEU A 192 2.44 12.90 10.80
CA LEU A 192 1.17 12.88 11.51
C LEU A 192 0.18 11.90 10.85
N THR A 193 0.05 11.95 9.51
CA THR A 193 -0.84 11.03 8.80
C THR A 193 -0.37 9.59 8.93
N ASP A 194 0.92 9.33 8.83
CA ASP A 194 1.47 7.97 8.92
C ASP A 194 1.26 7.40 10.33
N ARG A 195 1.40 8.23 11.38
CA ARG A 195 1.11 7.85 12.76
C ARG A 195 -0.38 7.57 13.00
N VAL A 196 -1.26 8.44 12.50
CA VAL A 196 -2.72 8.24 12.61
C VAL A 196 -3.14 6.97 11.86
N THR A 197 -2.60 6.74 10.65
CA THR A 197 -2.95 5.58 9.84
C THR A 197 -2.53 4.26 10.54
N LEU A 198 -1.38 4.25 11.22
CA LEU A 198 -0.93 3.10 12.03
C LEU A 198 -1.77 2.86 13.30
N GLY A 199 -2.59 3.82 13.71
CA GLY A 199 -3.49 3.71 14.87
C GLY A 199 -4.91 3.24 14.53
N ILE A 200 -5.26 3.15 13.24
CA ILE A 200 -6.58 2.65 12.82
C ILE A 200 -6.65 1.13 13.10
N PRO A 201 -7.66 0.63 13.81
CA PRO A 201 -7.82 -0.82 14.02
C PRO A 201 -7.89 -1.58 12.69
N ILE A 202 -7.32 -2.79 12.65
CA ILE A 202 -7.25 -3.67 11.46
C ILE A 202 -6.34 -3.11 10.35
N LEU A 203 -6.58 -1.90 9.85
CA LEU A 203 -5.77 -1.27 8.79
C LEU A 203 -4.36 -0.91 9.26
N GLY A 204 -4.23 -0.39 10.47
CA GLY A 204 -2.93 -0.03 11.06
C GLY A 204 -2.05 -1.24 11.34
N ASP A 205 -2.65 -2.36 11.77
CA ASP A 205 -1.95 -3.64 11.95
C ASP A 205 -1.43 -4.17 10.61
N LEU A 206 -2.28 -4.19 9.58
CA LEU A 206 -1.90 -4.57 8.23
C LEU A 206 -0.75 -3.72 7.69
N LEU A 207 -0.84 -2.39 7.79
CA LEU A 207 0.19 -1.48 7.28
C LEU A 207 1.51 -1.63 8.02
N ARG A 208 1.45 -1.85 9.34
CA ARG A 208 2.62 -2.12 10.17
C ARG A 208 3.30 -3.41 9.75
N LYS A 209 2.56 -4.53 9.70
CA LYS A 209 3.05 -5.84 9.26
C LYS A 209 3.67 -5.77 7.86
N ALA A 210 3.01 -5.10 6.92
CA ALA A 210 3.48 -4.95 5.55
C ALA A 210 4.74 -4.09 5.43
N ALA A 211 4.91 -3.08 6.29
CA ALA A 211 6.11 -2.26 6.31
C ALA A 211 7.28 -2.97 7.01
N VAL A 212 7.03 -3.71 8.09
CA VAL A 212 8.01 -4.58 8.75
C VAL A 212 8.50 -5.66 7.78
N ALA A 213 7.60 -6.40 7.12
CA ALA A 213 7.95 -7.42 6.13
C ALA A 213 8.87 -6.87 5.04
N ARG A 214 8.52 -5.71 4.49
CA ARG A 214 9.30 -5.04 3.45
C ARG A 214 10.68 -4.61 3.96
N PHE A 215 10.73 -4.03 5.17
CA PHE A 215 11.98 -3.62 5.81
C PHE A 215 12.90 -4.83 6.02
N THR A 216 12.43 -5.88 6.69
CA THR A 216 13.26 -7.04 7.02
C THR A 216 13.66 -7.83 5.78
N ARG A 217 12.77 -7.97 4.78
CA ARG A 217 13.09 -8.61 3.50
C ARG A 217 14.21 -7.88 2.76
N THR A 218 14.05 -6.56 2.64
CA THR A 218 14.98 -5.73 1.89
C THR A 218 16.33 -5.69 2.60
N LEU A 219 16.33 -5.49 3.92
CA LEU A 219 17.56 -5.42 4.71
C LEU A 219 18.28 -6.78 4.73
N GLY A 220 17.56 -7.87 5.00
CA GLY A 220 18.12 -9.22 5.00
C GLY A 220 18.74 -9.57 3.65
N THR A 221 18.09 -9.18 2.56
CA THR A 221 18.63 -9.42 1.21
C THR A 221 19.87 -8.58 0.92
N LEU A 222 19.89 -7.30 1.33
CA LEU A 222 21.05 -6.42 1.17
C LEU A 222 22.26 -6.95 1.96
N VAL A 223 22.04 -7.30 3.23
CA VAL A 223 23.10 -7.83 4.11
C VAL A 223 23.61 -9.17 3.57
N ALA A 224 22.71 -10.09 3.19
CA ALA A 224 23.09 -11.36 2.57
C ALA A 224 23.95 -11.13 1.32
N SER A 225 23.69 -10.04 0.60
CA SER A 225 24.34 -9.66 -0.66
C SER A 225 25.66 -8.92 -0.48
N GLY A 226 26.16 -8.84 0.75
CA GLY A 226 27.43 -8.19 1.08
C GLY A 226 27.36 -6.66 1.12
N VAL A 227 26.17 -6.06 1.04
CA VAL A 227 26.00 -4.62 1.24
C VAL A 227 26.20 -4.32 2.72
N SER A 228 26.96 -3.27 3.04
CA SER A 228 27.22 -2.86 4.42
C SER A 228 25.91 -2.60 5.17
N ILE A 229 25.85 -2.94 6.46
CA ILE A 229 24.63 -2.75 7.27
C ILE A 229 24.18 -1.28 7.30
N LEU A 230 25.13 -0.33 7.33
CA LEU A 230 24.86 1.11 7.33
C LEU A 230 24.18 1.57 6.05
N GLU A 231 24.67 1.12 4.90
CA GLU A 231 24.06 1.39 3.59
C GLU A 231 22.73 0.65 3.45
N GLY A 232 22.66 -0.60 3.93
CA GLY A 232 21.45 -1.39 3.97
C GLY A 232 20.32 -0.70 4.74
N LEU A 233 20.62 -0.16 5.93
CA LEU A 233 19.66 0.60 6.74
C LEU A 233 19.21 1.89 6.03
N GLU A 234 20.10 2.61 5.34
CA GLU A 234 19.74 3.81 4.57
C GLU A 234 18.81 3.50 3.40
N VAL A 235 19.15 2.49 2.59
CA VAL A 235 18.34 2.05 1.45
C VAL A 235 16.96 1.57 1.91
N THR A 236 16.92 0.76 2.98
CA THR A 236 15.67 0.19 3.50
C THR A 236 14.77 1.24 4.18
N ALA A 237 15.36 2.24 4.83
CA ALA A 237 14.61 3.37 5.38
C ALA A 237 13.84 4.13 4.27
N ASN A 238 14.44 4.24 3.07
CA ASN A 238 13.80 4.90 1.93
C ASN A 238 12.72 4.04 1.26
N THR A 239 12.77 2.70 1.39
CA THR A 239 11.77 1.79 0.80
C THR A 239 10.65 1.36 1.73
N ALA A 240 10.78 1.58 3.05
CA ALA A 240 9.80 1.17 4.08
C ALA A 240 8.37 1.70 3.87
N GLY A 241 8.21 2.83 3.17
CA GLY A 241 6.90 3.38 2.78
C GLY A 241 6.09 4.08 3.88
N ASN A 242 6.54 4.01 5.14
CA ASN A 242 5.96 4.73 6.28
C ASN A 242 7.04 5.55 6.99
N ARG A 243 6.77 6.82 7.30
CA ARG A 243 7.76 7.73 7.89
C ARG A 243 8.13 7.37 9.32
N VAL A 244 7.21 6.82 10.12
CA VAL A 244 7.51 6.36 11.50
C VAL A 244 8.57 5.26 11.46
N ILE A 245 8.42 4.30 10.54
CA ILE A 245 9.36 3.20 10.36
C ILE A 245 10.68 3.71 9.77
N ARG A 246 10.63 4.59 8.76
CA ARG A 246 11.83 5.23 8.22
C ARG A 246 12.66 5.91 9.30
N ASP A 247 12.02 6.72 10.14
CA ASP A 247 12.71 7.48 11.17
C ASP A 247 13.31 6.55 12.25
N ALA A 248 12.63 5.45 12.57
CA ALA A 248 13.17 4.40 13.45
C ALA A 248 14.42 3.73 12.85
N VAL A 249 14.37 3.34 11.58
CA VAL A 249 15.52 2.71 10.88
C VAL A 249 16.70 3.69 10.75
N MET A 250 16.44 4.97 10.47
CA MET A 250 17.49 5.98 10.42
C MET A 250 18.13 6.23 11.79
N LYS A 251 17.36 6.15 12.89
CA LYS A 251 17.93 6.17 14.25
C LYS A 251 18.78 4.93 14.53
N SER A 252 18.35 3.74 14.12
CA SER A 252 19.16 2.52 14.22
C SER A 252 20.48 2.63 13.44
N ARG A 253 20.47 3.25 12.26
CA ARG A 253 21.69 3.54 11.50
C ARG A 253 22.64 4.47 12.27
N ALA A 254 22.11 5.53 12.89
CA ALA A 254 22.92 6.44 13.71
C ALA A 254 23.49 5.74 14.96
N SER A 255 22.69 4.87 15.59
CA SER A 255 23.09 4.05 16.75
C SER A 255 24.27 3.15 16.41
N ILE A 256 24.17 2.36 15.32
CA ILE A 256 25.25 1.44 14.94
C ILE A 256 26.50 2.17 14.42
N ALA A 257 26.33 3.34 13.77
CA ALA A 257 27.46 4.20 13.41
C ALA A 257 28.22 4.72 14.66
N GLY A 258 27.51 4.89 15.78
CA GLY A 258 28.09 5.26 17.08
C GLY A 258 28.59 4.07 17.91
N GLY A 259 28.53 2.84 17.39
CA GLY A 259 28.96 1.62 18.09
C GLY A 259 27.95 1.00 19.04
N ALA A 260 26.68 1.44 19.00
CA ALA A 260 25.58 0.86 19.76
C ALA A 260 24.74 -0.12 18.91
N THR A 261 23.72 -0.75 19.50
CA THR A 261 22.93 -1.81 18.84
C THR A 261 21.88 -1.27 17.87
N ILE A 262 21.46 -2.12 16.92
CA ILE A 262 20.35 -1.83 16.01
C ILE A 262 19.00 -1.88 16.74
N ALA A 263 18.87 -2.83 17.68
CA ALA A 263 17.61 -3.22 18.32
C ALA A 263 16.97 -2.09 19.15
N GLY A 264 17.76 -1.33 19.91
CA GLY A 264 17.26 -0.29 20.82
C GLY A 264 16.35 0.74 20.13
N PRO A 265 16.82 1.45 19.09
CA PRO A 265 15.99 2.43 18.40
C PRO A 265 14.77 1.83 17.66
N LEU A 266 14.82 0.55 17.28
CA LEU A 266 13.65 -0.14 16.72
C LEU A 266 12.59 -0.37 17.80
N GLU A 267 12.99 -0.77 19.00
CA GLU A 267 12.11 -0.96 20.15
C GLU A 267 11.44 0.34 20.60
N GLU A 268 12.23 1.40 20.79
CA GLU A 268 11.73 2.73 21.20
C GLU A 268 10.69 3.32 20.23
N SER A 269 10.75 2.94 18.96
CA SER A 269 9.82 3.44 17.95
C SER A 269 8.38 2.95 18.17
N GLY A 270 8.21 1.82 18.86
CA GLY A 270 6.93 1.13 19.02
C GLY A 270 6.29 0.66 17.69
N ALA A 271 6.97 0.80 16.55
CA ALA A 271 6.49 0.38 15.23
C ALA A 271 6.82 -1.09 14.94
N PHE A 272 7.95 -1.56 15.47
CA PHE A 272 8.38 -2.95 15.40
C PHE A 272 7.84 -3.73 16.60
N THR A 273 7.47 -4.99 16.39
CA THR A 273 7.02 -5.84 17.51
C THR A 273 8.22 -6.35 18.30
N PRO A 274 8.03 -6.77 19.57
CA PRO A 274 9.10 -7.33 20.38
C PRO A 274 9.81 -8.53 19.72
N MET A 275 9.09 -9.30 18.90
CA MET A 275 9.68 -10.44 18.18
C MET A 275 10.71 -9.98 17.15
N VAL A 276 10.41 -8.93 16.37
CA VAL A 276 11.35 -8.40 15.37
C VAL A 276 12.61 -7.86 16.04
N VAL A 277 12.44 -7.09 17.12
CA VAL A 277 13.55 -6.51 17.89
C VAL A 277 14.47 -7.61 18.39
N ARG A 278 13.92 -8.67 19.01
CA ARG A 278 14.69 -9.81 19.51
C ARG A 278 15.41 -10.58 18.42
N MET A 279 14.78 -10.78 17.26
CA MET A 279 15.42 -11.49 16.14
C MET A 279 16.58 -10.67 15.56
N VAL A 280 16.46 -9.35 15.51
CA VAL A 280 17.55 -8.45 15.12
C VAL A 280 18.68 -8.52 16.14
N GLU A 281 18.37 -8.49 17.44
CA GLU A 281 19.36 -8.62 18.52
C GLU A 281 20.12 -9.95 18.45
N VAL A 282 19.41 -11.08 18.27
CA VAL A 282 20.03 -12.40 18.09
C VAL A 282 20.90 -12.43 16.83
N GLY A 283 20.42 -11.87 15.72
CA GLY A 283 21.18 -11.79 14.47
C GLY A 283 22.45 -10.93 14.60
N GLU A 284 22.38 -9.83 15.35
CA GLU A 284 23.51 -8.95 15.64
C GLU A 284 24.56 -9.65 16.53
N GLN A 285 24.13 -10.37 17.57
CA GLN A 285 25.03 -11.10 18.48
C GLN A 285 25.68 -12.32 17.83
N THR A 286 24.96 -13.01 16.94
CA THR A 286 25.44 -14.24 16.28
C THR A 286 26.15 -13.98 14.94
N GLY A 287 26.09 -12.75 14.43
CA GLY A 287 26.57 -12.39 13.10
C GLY A 287 25.68 -12.90 11.95
N GLY A 288 24.56 -13.58 12.25
CA GLY A 288 23.61 -14.15 11.28
C GLY A 288 22.41 -13.24 11.00
N LEU A 289 22.63 -11.93 10.88
CA LEU A 289 21.55 -10.95 10.74
C LEU A 289 20.74 -11.15 9.45
N ASP A 290 21.37 -11.60 8.37
CA ASP A 290 20.72 -11.91 7.10
C ASP A 290 19.72 -13.08 7.21
N ASP A 291 20.09 -14.19 7.83
CA ASP A 291 19.20 -15.34 8.04
C ASP A 291 18.04 -14.96 8.97
N MET A 292 18.33 -14.27 10.08
CA MET A 292 17.29 -13.85 11.03
C MET A 292 16.29 -12.88 10.39
N LEU A 293 16.76 -11.87 9.64
CA LEU A 293 15.89 -10.93 8.93
C LEU A 293 15.05 -11.62 7.85
N THR A 294 15.61 -12.61 7.16
CA THR A 294 14.89 -13.38 6.13
C THR A 294 13.76 -14.20 6.75
N ARG A 295 14.02 -14.89 7.87
CA ARG A 295 12.98 -15.63 8.62
C ARG A 295 11.88 -14.73 9.14
N VAL A 296 12.24 -13.56 9.69
CA VAL A 296 11.27 -12.56 10.12
C VAL A 296 10.45 -12.08 8.93
N ALA A 297 11.07 -11.82 7.78
CA ALA A 297 10.36 -11.43 6.58
C ALA A 297 9.36 -12.50 6.10
N ASP A 298 9.74 -13.77 6.11
CA ASP A 298 8.85 -14.88 5.73
C ASP A 298 7.65 -14.99 6.66
N PHE A 299 7.88 -14.86 7.97
CA PHE A 299 6.81 -14.84 8.97
C PHE A 299 5.86 -13.66 8.77
N TYR A 300 6.38 -12.44 8.58
CA TYR A 300 5.53 -11.26 8.40
C TYR A 300 4.83 -11.23 7.05
N ASP A 301 5.39 -11.82 5.99
CA ASP A 301 4.67 -12.00 4.72
C ASP A 301 3.40 -12.84 4.91
N GLN A 302 3.46 -13.89 5.74
CA GLN A 302 2.29 -14.70 6.11
C GLN A 302 1.31 -13.93 7.00
N GLU A 303 1.81 -13.19 7.99
CA GLU A 303 0.97 -12.34 8.83
C GLU A 303 0.26 -11.23 8.05
N VAL A 304 0.88 -10.71 6.98
CA VAL A 304 0.20 -9.76 6.08
C VAL A 304 -0.93 -10.44 5.32
N ASP A 305 -0.73 -11.66 4.84
CA ASP A 305 -1.78 -12.42 4.17
C ASP A 305 -2.97 -12.68 5.11
N ALA A 306 -2.71 -13.11 6.35
CA ALA A 306 -3.74 -13.29 7.36
C ALA A 306 -4.46 -11.97 7.73
N ALA A 307 -3.71 -10.87 7.88
CA ALA A 307 -4.30 -9.56 8.17
C ALA A 307 -5.18 -9.05 7.00
N LEU A 308 -4.81 -9.35 5.75
CA LEU A 308 -5.63 -9.04 4.59
C LEU A 308 -6.95 -9.81 4.60
N GLU A 309 -6.93 -11.10 4.92
CA GLU A 309 -8.14 -11.92 5.04
C GLU A 309 -9.08 -11.41 6.13
N VAL A 310 -8.54 -11.09 7.31
CA VAL A 310 -9.32 -10.49 8.40
C VAL A 310 -9.92 -9.15 7.99
N LEU A 311 -9.17 -8.30 7.27
CA LEU A 311 -9.68 -7.02 6.79
C LEU A 311 -10.85 -7.21 5.83
N VAL A 312 -10.73 -8.12 4.86
CA VAL A 312 -11.80 -8.42 3.90
C VAL A 312 -13.02 -8.99 4.61
N ALA A 313 -12.82 -9.95 5.51
CA ALA A 313 -13.90 -10.58 6.28
C ALA A 313 -14.61 -9.61 7.23
N ALA A 314 -13.89 -8.61 7.79
CA ALA A 314 -14.49 -7.61 8.65
C ALA A 314 -15.34 -6.57 7.89
N VAL A 315 -15.02 -6.30 6.61
CA VAL A 315 -15.77 -5.35 5.80
C VAL A 315 -17.18 -5.84 5.52
N GLU A 316 -17.38 -7.13 5.26
CA GLU A 316 -18.69 -7.68 4.88
C GLU A 316 -19.78 -7.49 5.97
N PRO A 317 -19.58 -7.88 7.24
CA PRO A 317 -20.56 -7.65 8.31
C PRO A 317 -20.85 -6.16 8.53
N VAL A 318 -19.83 -5.31 8.48
CA VAL A 318 -20.02 -3.85 8.61
C VAL A 318 -20.92 -3.34 7.50
N MET A 319 -20.68 -3.78 6.25
CA MET A 319 -21.50 -3.39 5.12
C MET A 319 -22.94 -3.90 5.23
N ILE A 320 -23.15 -5.14 5.67
CA ILE A 320 -24.49 -5.72 5.88
C ILE A 320 -25.24 -4.95 6.96
N VAL A 321 -24.60 -4.64 8.09
CA VAL A 321 -25.22 -3.88 9.18
C VAL A 321 -25.58 -2.47 8.72
N VAL A 322 -24.66 -1.78 8.04
CA VAL A 322 -24.92 -0.42 7.51
C VAL A 322 -26.07 -0.46 6.50
N LEU A 323 -26.04 -1.38 5.54
CA LEU A 323 -27.09 -1.50 4.52
C LEU A 323 -28.43 -1.88 5.16
N GLY A 324 -28.43 -2.81 6.12
CA GLY A 324 -29.62 -3.22 6.86
C GLY A 324 -30.24 -2.08 7.65
N ILE A 325 -29.43 -1.25 8.32
CA ILE A 325 -29.91 -0.06 9.03
C ILE A 325 -30.49 0.96 8.04
N VAL A 326 -29.80 1.22 6.93
CA VAL A 326 -30.25 2.19 5.92
C VAL A 326 -31.54 1.73 5.24
N VAL A 327 -31.55 0.52 4.68
CA VAL A 327 -32.71 -0.02 3.95
C VAL A 327 -33.86 -0.31 4.92
N GLY A 328 -33.59 -0.92 6.06
CA GLY A 328 -34.60 -1.20 7.09
C GLY A 328 -35.22 0.07 7.66
N GLY A 329 -34.40 1.09 7.96
CA GLY A 329 -34.88 2.39 8.39
C GLY A 329 -35.80 3.04 7.35
N ILE A 330 -35.49 2.89 6.06
CA ILE A 330 -36.31 3.43 4.97
C ILE A 330 -37.61 2.65 4.81
N ILE A 331 -37.58 1.31 4.87
CA ILE A 331 -38.79 0.48 4.84
C ILE A 331 -39.72 0.87 5.99
N VAL A 332 -39.20 0.98 7.22
CA VAL A 332 -40.01 1.38 8.40
C VAL A 332 -40.60 2.78 8.20
N ALA A 333 -39.80 3.74 7.72
CA ALA A 333 -40.26 5.09 7.41
C ALA A 333 -41.37 5.12 6.34
N MET A 334 -41.34 4.21 5.37
CA MET A 334 -42.33 4.15 4.29
C MET A 334 -43.62 3.40 4.70
N TYR A 335 -43.51 2.34 5.50
CA TYR A 335 -44.66 1.49 5.84
C TYR A 335 -45.46 1.99 7.05
N LEU A 336 -44.81 2.63 8.04
CA LEU A 336 -45.52 3.15 9.22
C LEU A 336 -46.71 4.07 8.88
N PRO A 337 -46.57 5.08 7.99
CA PRO A 337 -47.68 5.96 7.68
C PRO A 337 -48.80 5.25 6.88
N ILE A 338 -48.49 4.17 6.14
CA ILE A 338 -49.50 3.33 5.48
C ILE A 338 -50.40 2.66 6.52
N PHE A 339 -49.81 2.12 7.60
CA PHE A 339 -50.59 1.53 8.69
C PHE A 339 -51.48 2.55 9.41
N ASP A 340 -50.98 3.77 9.61
CA ASP A 340 -51.77 4.84 10.25
C ASP A 340 -52.91 5.33 9.36
N MET A 341 -52.72 5.38 8.02
CA MET A 341 -53.83 5.66 7.09
C MET A 341 -54.90 4.56 7.10
N MET A 342 -54.52 3.28 7.16
CA MET A 342 -55.49 2.19 7.22
C MET A 342 -56.35 2.24 8.49
N LYS A 343 -55.80 2.68 9.63
CA LYS A 343 -56.55 2.89 10.89
C LYS A 343 -57.51 4.08 10.87
N LEU A 344 -57.34 5.01 9.93
CA LEU A 344 -58.23 6.17 9.77
C LEU A 344 -59.39 5.87 8.79
N VAL A 345 -59.24 4.84 7.95
CA VAL A 345 -60.22 4.46 6.92
C VAL A 345 -61.08 3.25 7.34
N GLY A 346 -60.67 2.49 8.35
CA GLY A 346 -61.47 1.43 9.00
C GLY A 346 -61.96 1.85 10.37
#